data_AF-A0A453JAG2-F1
#
_entry.id   AF-A0A453JAG2-F1
#
_cell.length_a   1.000
_cell.length_b   1.000
_cell.length_c   1.000
_cell.angle_alpha   90.00
_cell.angle_beta   90.00
_cell.angle_gamma   90.00
#
_symmetry.space_group_name_H-M   'P 1'
#
loop_
_entity.id
_entity.type
_entity.pdbx_description
1 polymer ?
#
loop_
_entity_poly.entity_id
_entity_poly.type
_entity_poly.pdbx_seq_one_letter_code
_entity_poly.pdbx_strand_id
1 'polypeptide(L)'
;VVLEGQWKEGFVAIAAVGATNVGSIKLLIEPELRTNNPGSMALHSQSYDERVYEPEGTGMMVKKGQEIAGFKMGSTVVVVFEAPLSKARGDGTVSSDFGFCVKAGDRIRVGEAIGRWSQS
;
A
#
# COMPACT_ATOMS: atom_id res chain seq x y z
N VAL A 1 2.04 -9.88 1.58
CA VAL A 1 1.15 -9.69 0.41
C VAL A 1 1.40 -8.30 -0.12
N VAL A 2 1.59 -8.14 -1.43
CA VAL A 2 1.79 -6.84 -2.07
C VAL A 2 0.64 -6.63 -3.06
N LEU A 3 -0.01 -5.46 -2.97
CA LEU A 3 -0.97 -4.99 -3.95
C LEU A 3 -0.33 -3.85 -4.73
N GLU A 4 -0.31 -3.94 -6.04
CA GLU A 4 0.28 -2.94 -6.93
C GLU A 4 -0.79 -2.37 -7.86
N GLY A 5 -0.62 -1.10 -8.25
CA GLY A 5 -1.55 -0.45 -9.15
C GLY A 5 -1.12 0.97 -9.52
N GLN A 6 -2.08 1.70 -10.07
CA GLN A 6 -1.91 3.10 -10.44
C GLN A 6 -2.87 3.96 -9.61
N TRP A 7 -2.41 5.15 -9.24
CA TRP A 7 -3.19 6.22 -8.65
C TRP A 7 -3.11 7.46 -9.54
N LYS A 8 -3.83 8.54 -9.19
CA LYS A 8 -3.93 9.74 -10.02
C LYS A 8 -2.59 10.31 -10.48
N GLU A 9 -1.54 10.17 -9.66
CA GLU A 9 -0.22 10.75 -9.95
C GLU A 9 0.85 9.71 -10.31
N GLY A 10 0.49 8.44 -10.57
CA GLY A 10 1.42 7.41 -11.02
C GLY A 10 1.30 6.08 -10.28
N PHE A 11 2.42 5.44 -9.98
CA PHE A 11 2.48 4.13 -9.31
C PHE A 11 2.11 4.20 -7.83
N VAL A 12 1.44 3.14 -7.34
CA VAL A 12 1.21 2.88 -5.93
C VAL A 12 1.36 1.39 -5.63
N ALA A 13 1.98 1.08 -4.49
CA ALA A 13 2.00 -0.27 -3.92
C ALA A 13 1.70 -0.23 -2.42
N ILE A 14 0.97 -1.24 -1.97
CA ILE A 14 0.64 -1.45 -0.55
C ILE A 14 1.09 -2.85 -0.18
N ALA A 15 2.09 -2.93 0.70
CA ALA A 15 2.53 -4.19 1.28
C ALA A 15 1.88 -4.40 2.64
N ALA A 16 1.11 -5.48 2.72
CA ALA A 16 0.55 -5.99 3.95
C ALA A 16 1.51 -7.01 4.57
N VAL A 17 2.02 -6.70 5.77
CA VAL A 17 2.98 -7.53 6.52
C VAL A 17 2.32 -7.99 7.82
N GLY A 18 2.00 -9.27 7.88
CA GLY A 18 1.46 -9.89 9.10
C GLY A 18 2.57 -10.20 10.11
N ALA A 19 2.29 -10.05 11.41
CA ALA A 19 3.17 -10.55 12.46
C ALA A 19 3.28 -12.09 12.41
N THR A 20 4.46 -12.60 12.75
CA THR A 20 4.77 -14.03 12.76
C THR A 20 3.75 -14.82 13.58
N ASN A 21 3.20 -15.88 13.01
CA ASN A 21 2.27 -16.83 13.64
C ASN A 21 0.87 -16.32 14.02
N VAL A 22 0.60 -15.02 13.96
CA VAL A 22 -0.72 -14.45 14.33
C VAL A 22 -1.34 -13.55 13.25
N GLY A 23 -0.53 -12.95 12.38
CA GLY A 23 -0.97 -11.97 11.39
C GLY A 23 -1.50 -12.61 10.12
N SER A 24 -2.74 -13.14 10.13
CA SER A 24 -3.41 -13.49 8.88
C SER A 24 -3.87 -12.23 8.16
N ILE A 25 -3.49 -12.11 6.89
CA ILE A 25 -3.93 -11.06 5.95
C ILE A 25 -5.17 -11.56 5.20
N LYS A 26 -6.19 -10.71 5.10
CA LYS A 26 -7.36 -10.89 4.24
C LYS A 26 -7.37 -9.83 3.16
N LEU A 27 -7.71 -10.23 1.94
CA LEU A 27 -7.97 -9.31 0.82
C LEU A 27 -9.44 -9.38 0.45
N LEU A 28 -10.05 -8.26 0.10
CA LEU A 28 -11.44 -8.23 -0.36
C LEU A 28 -11.58 -8.92 -1.74
N ILE A 29 -10.60 -8.70 -2.63
CA ILE A 29 -10.58 -9.26 -3.99
C ILE A 29 -10.23 -10.76 -4.02
N GLU A 30 -9.55 -11.25 -2.99
CA GLU A 30 -9.26 -12.68 -2.81
C GLU A 30 -9.75 -13.18 -1.44
N PRO A 31 -11.07 -13.43 -1.29
CA PRO A 31 -11.62 -13.91 -0.02
C PRO A 31 -11.07 -15.29 0.39
N GLU A 32 -10.60 -16.07 -0.59
CA GLU A 32 -10.00 -17.39 -0.37
C GLU A 32 -8.51 -17.36 -0.10
N LEU A 33 -7.85 -16.20 -0.14
CA LEU A 33 -6.44 -16.09 0.23
C LEU A 33 -6.25 -16.57 1.68
N ARG A 34 -5.25 -17.46 1.88
CA ARG A 34 -4.82 -17.94 3.19
C ARG A 34 -3.33 -17.64 3.36
N THR A 35 -3.01 -16.86 4.39
CA THR A 35 -1.64 -16.49 4.76
C THR A 35 -1.26 -17.10 6.11
N ASN A 36 0.02 -17.04 6.49
CA ASN A 36 0.52 -17.59 7.75
C ASN A 36 0.27 -19.12 7.87
N ASN A 37 0.49 -19.85 6.78
CA ASN A 37 0.34 -21.31 6.76
C ASN A 37 1.59 -21.96 7.40
N PRO A 38 1.45 -22.88 8.37
CA PRO A 38 2.59 -23.49 9.07
C PRO A 38 3.62 -24.17 8.15
N GLY A 39 3.18 -24.68 6.99
CA GLY A 39 4.03 -25.34 6.01
C GLY A 39 4.87 -24.40 5.14
N SER A 40 4.61 -23.09 5.13
CA SER A 40 5.36 -22.14 4.28
C SER A 40 6.74 -21.79 4.82
N MET A 41 6.99 -22.01 6.12
CA MET A 41 8.30 -21.75 6.75
C MET A 41 9.30 -22.90 6.60
N ALA A 42 8.85 -24.10 6.21
CA ALA A 42 9.69 -25.30 6.13
C ALA A 42 10.47 -25.41 4.80
N LEU A 43 10.12 -24.61 3.79
CA LEU A 43 10.71 -24.68 2.46
C LEU A 43 11.23 -23.29 2.06
N HIS A 44 12.55 -23.11 2.08
CA HIS A 44 13.27 -21.92 1.60
C HIS A 44 13.07 -21.60 0.10
N SER A 45 12.12 -22.27 -0.57
CA SER A 45 11.88 -22.21 -2.01
C SER A 45 10.37 -22.25 -2.31
N GLN A 46 9.57 -21.45 -1.63
CA GLN A 46 8.21 -21.20 -2.11
C GLN A 46 8.24 -20.12 -3.18
N SER A 47 7.79 -20.47 -4.39
CA SER A 47 7.40 -19.52 -5.43
C SER A 47 6.35 -18.56 -4.85
N TYR A 48 6.49 -17.26 -5.08
CA TYR A 48 5.41 -16.34 -4.76
C TYR A 48 4.25 -16.57 -5.74
N ASP A 49 3.02 -16.54 -5.23
CA ASP A 49 1.81 -16.58 -6.05
C ASP A 49 1.55 -15.15 -6.55
N GLU A 50 1.66 -14.94 -7.85
CA GLU A 50 1.38 -13.67 -8.52
C GLU A 50 0.05 -13.79 -9.26
N ARG A 51 -0.85 -12.84 -9.01
CA ARG A 51 -2.10 -12.73 -9.75
C ARG A 51 -2.20 -11.37 -10.41
N VAL A 52 -2.44 -11.39 -11.72
CA VAL A 52 -2.79 -10.22 -12.52
C VAL A 52 -4.30 -10.25 -12.72
N TYR A 53 -5.00 -9.20 -12.28
CA TYR A 53 -6.45 -9.09 -12.39
C TYR A 53 -6.80 -8.31 -13.67
N GLU A 54 -7.03 -9.00 -14.80
CA GLU A 54 -7.20 -8.43 -16.16
C GLU A 54 -8.22 -9.22 -17.03
N PRO A 55 -8.95 -8.56 -17.97
CA PRO A 55 -8.39 -8.37 -19.33
C PRO A 55 -8.55 -6.99 -20.02
N GLU A 56 -9.19 -5.96 -19.43
CA GLU A 56 -9.41 -4.64 -20.08
C GLU A 56 -8.51 -3.48 -19.58
N GLY A 57 -7.43 -3.77 -18.83
CA GLY A 57 -6.33 -2.81 -18.62
C GLY A 57 -6.41 -1.90 -17.39
N THR A 58 -7.25 -2.19 -16.38
CA THR A 58 -7.43 -1.26 -15.23
C THR A 58 -7.30 -1.85 -13.82
N GLY A 59 -7.18 -3.17 -13.66
CA GLY A 59 -7.26 -3.79 -12.33
C GLY A 59 -8.58 -3.48 -11.60
N MET A 60 -8.62 -3.65 -10.27
CA MET A 60 -9.78 -3.26 -9.47
C MET A 60 -9.69 -1.79 -9.08
N MET A 61 -10.61 -0.96 -9.58
CA MET A 61 -10.72 0.44 -9.16
C MET A 61 -11.16 0.55 -7.70
N VAL A 62 -10.32 1.17 -6.88
CA VAL A 62 -10.57 1.39 -5.44
C VAL A 62 -10.78 2.87 -5.19
N LYS A 63 -11.87 3.23 -4.50
CA LYS A 63 -12.12 4.61 -4.08
C LYS A 63 -11.40 4.93 -2.77
N LYS A 64 -11.03 6.20 -2.57
CA LYS A 64 -10.48 6.68 -1.29
C LYS A 64 -11.43 6.29 -0.14
N GLY A 65 -10.89 5.62 0.88
CA GLY A 65 -11.64 5.17 2.06
C GLY A 65 -12.34 3.81 1.88
N GLN A 66 -12.31 3.20 0.70
CA GLN A 66 -12.79 1.84 0.48
C GLN A 66 -11.82 0.84 1.12
N GLU A 67 -12.37 -0.14 1.83
CA GLU A 67 -11.59 -1.24 2.40
C GLU A 67 -11.10 -2.18 1.28
N ILE A 68 -9.81 -2.53 1.33
CA ILE A 68 -9.17 -3.44 0.36
C ILE A 68 -8.55 -4.67 1.02
N ALA A 69 -8.13 -4.54 2.29
CA ALA A 69 -7.44 -5.56 3.04
C ALA A 69 -7.58 -5.33 4.54
N GLY A 70 -7.41 -6.40 5.32
CA GLY A 70 -7.42 -6.35 6.77
C GLY A 70 -6.48 -7.39 7.40
N PHE A 71 -6.13 -7.16 8.66
CA PHE A 71 -5.28 -8.05 9.45
C PHE A 71 -5.99 -8.54 10.70
N LYS A 72 -5.63 -9.73 11.17
CA LYS A 72 -6.00 -10.20 12.50
C LYS A 72 -4.79 -10.04 13.45
N MET A 73 -4.81 -8.98 14.27
CA MET A 73 -3.78 -8.63 15.27
C MET A 73 -2.38 -8.30 14.72
N GLY A 74 -1.73 -7.28 15.30
CA GLY A 74 -0.31 -6.95 15.10
C GLY A 74 0.16 -6.98 13.65
N SER A 75 0.09 -5.84 12.95
CA SER A 75 0.41 -5.79 11.52
C SER A 75 1.09 -4.50 11.14
N THR A 76 1.92 -4.58 10.11
CA THR A 76 2.54 -3.42 9.48
C THR A 76 1.97 -3.25 8.08
N VAL A 77 1.60 -2.01 7.75
CA VAL A 77 1.30 -1.60 6.37
C VAL A 77 2.44 -0.74 5.88
N VAL A 78 3.01 -1.09 4.73
CA VAL A 78 3.96 -0.24 4.01
C VAL A 78 3.24 0.29 2.78
N VAL A 79 3.27 1.61 2.59
CA VAL A 79 2.70 2.27 1.40
C VAL A 79 3.82 2.94 0.64
N VAL A 80 3.92 2.65 -0.64
CA VAL A 80 4.86 3.27 -1.59
C VAL A 80 4.02 3.93 -2.68
N PHE A 81 4.27 5.20 -2.99
CA PHE A 81 3.54 5.92 -4.02
C PHE A 81 4.44 6.98 -4.66
N GLU A 82 4.21 7.26 -5.93
CA GLU A 82 4.87 8.35 -6.64
C GLU A 82 4.24 9.69 -6.25
N ALA A 83 5.04 10.68 -5.87
CA ALA A 83 4.59 12.05 -5.63
C ALA A 83 5.33 13.01 -6.58
N PRO A 84 4.67 13.53 -7.64
CA PRO A 84 5.29 14.42 -8.60
C PRO A 84 6.03 15.61 -7.98
N LEU A 85 7.13 15.98 -8.63
CA LEU A 85 7.90 17.18 -8.30
C LEU A 85 7.25 18.41 -8.95
N SER A 86 7.23 19.54 -8.25
CA SER A 86 6.88 20.81 -8.90
C SER A 86 8.04 21.32 -9.75
N LYS A 87 7.70 22.13 -10.76
CA LYS A 87 8.69 22.70 -11.69
C LYS A 87 9.77 23.43 -10.89
N ALA A 88 11.02 23.27 -11.32
CA ALA A 88 12.18 23.90 -10.69
C ALA A 88 11.89 25.37 -10.37
N ARG A 89 12.11 25.77 -9.12
CA ARG A 89 12.14 27.20 -8.77
C ARG A 89 13.30 27.83 -9.53
N GLY A 90 13.22 29.15 -9.76
CA GLY A 90 14.23 29.89 -10.56
C GLY A 90 15.68 29.79 -10.04
N ASP A 91 15.90 29.17 -8.88
CA ASP A 91 17.18 28.86 -8.24
C ASP A 91 17.70 27.43 -8.56
N GLY A 92 16.99 26.65 -9.39
CA GLY A 92 17.35 25.28 -9.75
C GLY A 92 16.98 24.23 -8.69
N THR A 93 16.34 24.62 -7.58
CA THR A 93 15.85 23.67 -6.59
C THR A 93 14.56 23.01 -7.09
N VAL A 94 14.56 21.68 -7.11
CA VAL A 94 13.37 20.87 -7.42
C VAL A 94 12.82 20.34 -6.10
N SER A 95 11.57 20.64 -5.81
CA SER A 95 10.89 20.20 -4.59
C SER A 95 9.58 19.51 -4.97
N SER A 96 9.15 18.52 -4.18
CA SER A 96 7.78 18.03 -4.30
C SER A 96 6.84 19.02 -3.65
N ASP A 97 5.68 19.22 -4.25
CA ASP A 97 4.59 19.93 -3.60
C ASP A 97 3.94 19.09 -2.50
N PHE A 98 4.29 17.80 -2.36
CA PHE A 98 3.78 16.93 -1.31
C PHE A 98 4.59 17.04 -0.02
N GLY A 99 3.89 17.26 1.11
CA GLY A 99 4.44 17.22 2.44
C GLY A 99 3.67 16.27 3.35
N PHE A 100 4.38 15.45 4.12
CA PHE A 100 3.77 14.67 5.19
C PHE A 100 3.30 15.59 6.32
N CYS A 101 2.09 15.35 6.83
CA CYS A 101 1.56 16.02 8.01
C CYS A 101 1.55 15.13 9.26
N VAL A 102 2.25 14.00 9.20
CA VAL A 102 2.47 13.06 10.31
C VAL A 102 3.97 12.86 10.56
N LYS A 103 4.31 12.40 11.76
CA LYS A 103 5.68 12.10 12.21
C LYS A 103 5.76 10.68 12.75
N ALA A 104 6.98 10.16 12.86
CA ALA A 104 7.23 8.87 13.48
C ALA A 104 6.68 8.86 14.92
N GLY A 105 5.86 7.85 15.24
CA GLY A 105 5.21 7.69 16.54
C GLY A 105 3.78 8.25 16.62
N ASP A 106 3.31 8.99 15.61
CA ASP A 106 1.95 9.51 15.59
C ASP A 106 0.92 8.37 15.49
N ARG A 107 -0.19 8.52 16.23
CA ARG A 107 -1.36 7.66 16.08
C ARG A 107 -2.28 8.23 15.02
N ILE A 108 -2.47 7.50 13.93
CA ILE A 108 -3.34 7.89 12.82
C ILE A 108 -4.73 7.25 12.92
N ARG A 109 -5.77 7.95 12.47
CA ARG A 109 -7.14 7.43 12.37
C ARG A 109 -7.56 7.19 10.92
N VAL A 110 -8.55 6.30 10.72
CA VAL A 110 -9.16 6.11 9.40
C VAL A 110 -9.76 7.43 8.91
N GLY A 111 -9.43 7.81 7.67
CA GLY A 111 -9.85 9.06 7.05
C GLY A 111 -8.95 10.27 7.38
N GLU A 112 -8.00 10.13 8.30
CA GLU A 112 -7.02 11.17 8.60
C GLU A 112 -6.00 11.28 7.46
N ALA A 113 -5.64 12.52 7.10
CA ALA A 113 -4.63 12.76 6.07
C ALA A 113 -3.23 12.52 6.66
N ILE A 114 -2.40 11.76 5.94
CA ILE A 114 -0.98 11.56 6.28
C ILE A 114 -0.05 12.54 5.55
N GLY A 115 -0.55 13.18 4.49
CA GLY A 115 0.17 14.22 3.76
C GLY A 115 -0.78 15.07 2.92
N ARG A 116 -0.27 16.21 2.47
CA ARG A 116 -1.01 17.20 1.67
C ARG A 116 -0.11 17.78 0.59
N TRP A 117 -0.75 18.23 -0.46
CA TRP A 117 -0.11 19.05 -1.50
C TRP A 117 -0.13 20.51 -1.07
N SER A 118 0.92 21.26 -1.38
CA SER A 118 1.10 22.69 -1.04
C SER A 118 0.02 23.59 -1.64
N GLN A 119 -0.76 23.08 -2.60
CA GLN A 119 -1.92 23.74 -3.19
C GLN A 119 -3.18 22.84 -3.13
N SER A 120 -3.74 22.64 -1.94
CA SER A 120 -5.13 22.17 -1.74
C SER A 120 -5.66 22.58 -0.37
#